data_AF-A0A5J6P8F5-F1
#
_entry.id   AF-A0A5J6P8F5-F1
#
_cell.length_a   1.000
_cell.length_b   1.000
_cell.length_c   1.000
_cell.angle_alpha   90.00
_cell.angle_beta   90.00
_cell.angle_gamma   90.00
#
_symmetry.space_group_name_H-M   'P 1'
#
loop_
_entity.id
_entity.type
_entity.pdbx_description
1 polymer ?
#
loop_
_entity_poly.entity_id
_entity_poly.type
_entity_poly.pdbx_seq_one_letter_code
_entity_poly.pdbx_strand_id
1 'polypeptide(L)'
;MPERGALKFHRPAASKSTNSYNLSLGFRGHTKQFYGIAGKRMNDLVIDNYTSLAFGQRYRIFNPLTLLFRDAGLEQEYQANVASNIAQQVRIALALAFVLYLNFAFLDYLLVPESMWALWGVRAVTCSLLALLFLISYQAIFQRIHQQVVFASSMVAAGGIFAMLLITHNQYSHYYYAGINLCITWTLFIVGLRFLNALRTVLLIVLLYNCIAFYKNLPLADIISNNFFLMSNAIIGIFAGYTIEQHSRWQFYQSLVIKNNSSKLHRAMIAASLDAVITIDEQGAVIEFNEAAEQMFGYTREQALGQSIGELIVPDAMRAQHEHGFRRYSEQGAPKVLGQRLELQAKRSDNSEFPVELTLRQVDLIGRRLVTAYIRDLTAQRNAEHEIARQREDLQRNEKLAAMGTLLAGISHELNNPLAIVVGQAQLLQETEQDTRVLKRADKIRQAAERCATIINTFLSMARNQPPSCAPVDVNELITRVLELLEPKLREHHIELQLALGECLPRVSADADQVHQVVSNLIINAQQAMQESAQKVLRIESSVTDDQSALLVRIKDSGPGITPEVERRIFEPFFTTKAPGKGTGLGLAVCSGIVEAHGGSLELEPFTGNGACFRMSLPLCPA
;
A
#
# COMPACT_ATOMS: atom_id res chain seq x y z
N MET A 1 41.13 9.01 -68.87
CA MET A 1 39.77 9.48 -69.25
C MET A 1 38.93 8.25 -69.53
N PRO A 2 37.84 8.03 -68.77
CA PRO A 2 37.63 6.75 -68.07
C PRO A 2 36.40 5.98 -68.57
N GLU A 3 36.50 4.65 -68.69
CA GLU A 3 36.02 3.59 -67.76
C GLU A 3 34.50 3.38 -67.72
N ARG A 4 34.03 2.22 -68.19
CA ARG A 4 33.89 1.00 -67.35
C ARG A 4 33.45 -0.19 -68.20
N GLY A 5 34.17 -1.29 -68.05
CA GLY A 5 33.80 -2.61 -68.57
C GLY A 5 33.77 -3.66 -67.46
N ALA A 6 32.94 -4.66 -67.71
CA ALA A 6 33.26 -6.09 -67.56
C ALA A 6 33.06 -6.81 -66.20
N LEU A 7 32.11 -7.75 -66.30
CA LEU A 7 32.24 -9.21 -66.12
C LEU A 7 32.07 -9.86 -64.73
N LYS A 8 31.29 -10.95 -64.80
CA LYS A 8 30.81 -11.85 -63.74
C LYS A 8 31.76 -13.02 -63.49
N PHE A 9 31.50 -13.62 -62.31
CA PHE A 9 31.72 -15.00 -61.85
C PHE A 9 33.00 -15.32 -61.06
N HIS A 10 32.82 -15.55 -59.76
CA HIS A 10 33.38 -16.71 -59.04
C HIS A 10 32.51 -17.13 -57.85
N ARG A 11 32.44 -18.45 -57.61
CA ARG A 11 31.71 -19.18 -56.54
C ARG A 11 32.17 -18.78 -55.13
N PRO A 12 31.35 -19.06 -54.10
CA PRO A 12 31.92 -19.73 -52.93
C PRO A 12 31.06 -20.88 -52.37
N ALA A 13 31.74 -21.73 -51.59
CA ALA A 13 31.25 -22.95 -50.97
C ALA A 13 30.58 -22.72 -49.60
N ALA A 14 29.64 -23.62 -49.31
CA ALA A 14 29.15 -24.14 -48.02
C ALA A 14 29.40 -23.35 -46.71
N SER A 15 28.32 -23.01 -46.01
CA SER A 15 28.04 -23.59 -44.68
C SER A 15 26.58 -23.36 -44.28
N LYS A 16 26.06 -24.32 -43.51
CA LYS A 16 24.65 -24.52 -43.15
C LYS A 16 24.16 -23.54 -42.09
N SER A 17 22.93 -23.08 -42.31
CA SER A 17 21.88 -22.76 -41.35
C SER A 17 22.19 -22.90 -39.85
N THR A 18 21.90 -21.84 -39.07
CA THR A 18 20.67 -21.80 -38.25
C THR A 18 20.31 -20.37 -37.85
N ASN A 19 19.05 -20.04 -38.11
CA ASN A 19 18.35 -18.82 -37.72
C ASN A 19 18.25 -18.69 -36.19
N SER A 20 18.43 -17.46 -35.71
CA SER A 20 17.56 -16.92 -34.65
C SER A 20 17.37 -15.43 -34.92
N TYR A 21 16.21 -15.09 -35.48
CA TYR A 21 15.75 -13.73 -35.69
C TYR A 21 15.59 -13.03 -34.33
N ASN A 22 16.37 -11.97 -34.13
CA ASN A 22 16.00 -10.85 -33.26
C ASN A 22 15.47 -9.75 -34.18
N LEU A 23 14.20 -9.39 -34.03
CA LEU A 23 13.70 -8.12 -34.53
C LEU A 23 12.92 -7.44 -33.41
N SER A 24 13.65 -6.53 -32.78
CA SER A 24 13.18 -5.46 -31.93
C SER A 24 12.29 -4.50 -32.71
N LEU A 25 11.13 -4.19 -32.14
CA LEU A 25 10.44 -2.90 -32.18
C LEU A 25 9.84 -2.80 -30.77
N GLY A 26 10.29 -1.95 -29.86
CA GLY A 26 10.60 -0.55 -30.04
C GLY A 26 9.52 0.22 -29.30
N PHE A 27 9.75 0.52 -28.02
CA PHE A 27 9.66 1.86 -27.42
C PHE A 27 9.91 1.76 -25.92
N ARG A 28 11.18 2.03 -25.58
CA ARG A 28 11.65 2.46 -24.26
C ARG A 28 11.21 3.91 -24.05
N GLY A 29 10.93 4.28 -22.81
CA GLY A 29 11.02 5.68 -22.40
C GLY A 29 10.51 5.95 -20.99
N HIS A 30 11.44 6.01 -20.03
CA HIS A 30 11.31 6.62 -18.71
C HIS A 30 10.61 5.85 -17.58
N THR A 31 11.30 4.81 -17.09
CA THR A 31 11.35 4.43 -15.65
C THR A 31 12.55 3.48 -15.46
N LYS A 32 13.77 3.98 -15.63
CA LYS A 32 15.01 3.22 -15.34
C LYS A 32 16.16 4.12 -14.91
N GLN A 33 15.96 4.80 -13.80
CA GLN A 33 17.02 5.30 -12.93
C GLN A 33 16.48 5.08 -11.52
N PHE A 34 16.89 3.99 -10.86
CA PHE A 34 17.01 3.81 -9.40
C PHE A 34 17.22 2.35 -8.98
N TYR A 35 16.97 1.38 -9.86
CA TYR A 35 17.29 -0.04 -9.61
C TYR A 35 18.30 -0.57 -10.63
N GLY A 36 19.60 -0.35 -10.38
CA GLY A 36 20.64 -0.81 -11.31
C GLY A 36 21.98 -1.20 -10.69
N ILE A 37 22.29 -0.79 -9.46
CA ILE A 37 23.64 -1.00 -8.91
C ILE A 37 23.64 -1.78 -7.57
N ALA A 38 22.48 -1.91 -6.89
CA ALA A 38 22.39 -2.66 -5.63
C ALA A 38 22.09 -4.18 -5.80
N GLY A 39 21.45 -4.59 -6.91
CA GLY A 39 20.95 -5.96 -7.07
C GLY A 39 21.99 -7.02 -7.44
N LYS A 40 23.11 -6.64 -8.06
CA LYS A 40 24.16 -7.60 -8.47
C LYS A 40 25.19 -7.87 -7.38
N ARG A 41 25.53 -6.89 -6.54
CA ARG A 41 26.41 -7.12 -5.39
C ARG A 41 25.73 -7.85 -4.24
N MET A 42 24.40 -7.77 -4.11
CA MET A 42 23.70 -8.40 -2.98
C MET A 42 23.47 -9.91 -3.17
N ASN A 43 23.30 -10.40 -4.40
CA ASN A 43 23.22 -11.84 -4.64
C ASN A 43 24.57 -12.55 -4.46
N ASP A 44 25.68 -11.92 -4.86
CA ASP A 44 27.01 -12.52 -4.68
C ASP A 44 27.47 -12.46 -3.20
N LEU A 45 27.09 -11.42 -2.45
CA LEU A 45 27.37 -11.32 -1.00
C LEU A 45 26.48 -12.21 -0.12
N VAL A 46 25.30 -12.63 -0.61
CA VAL A 46 24.39 -13.53 0.13
C VAL A 46 24.72 -15.01 -0.13
N ILE A 47 25.26 -15.36 -1.30
CA ILE A 47 25.58 -16.76 -1.61
C ILE A 47 26.93 -17.20 -1.01
N ASP A 48 27.92 -16.30 -0.92
CA ASP A 48 29.26 -16.62 -0.38
C ASP A 48 29.35 -16.53 1.16
N ASN A 49 28.49 -15.73 1.81
CA ASN A 49 28.45 -15.66 3.28
C ASN A 49 27.68 -16.81 3.93
N TYR A 50 26.69 -17.41 3.25
CA TYR A 50 25.94 -18.53 3.83
C TYR A 50 26.70 -19.86 3.79
N THR A 51 27.56 -20.07 2.79
CA THR A 51 28.36 -21.30 2.67
C THR A 51 29.54 -21.32 3.64
N SER A 52 30.19 -20.17 3.87
CA SER A 52 31.33 -20.06 4.81
C SER A 52 30.91 -20.00 6.29
N LEU A 53 29.77 -19.39 6.65
CA LEU A 53 29.21 -19.45 8.01
C LEU A 53 28.55 -20.80 8.35
N ALA A 54 28.04 -21.55 7.37
CA ALA A 54 27.36 -22.82 7.61
C ALA A 54 28.30 -23.92 8.15
N PHE A 55 29.57 -23.93 7.75
CA PHE A 55 30.54 -24.92 8.26
C PHE A 55 30.90 -24.68 9.74
N GLY A 56 31.11 -23.43 10.14
CA GLY A 56 31.41 -23.07 11.54
C GLY A 56 30.22 -23.24 12.49
N GLN A 57 28.99 -23.01 12.01
CA GLN A 57 27.78 -23.18 12.82
C GLN A 57 27.40 -24.64 13.05
N ARG A 58 27.69 -25.55 12.10
CA ARG A 58 27.39 -26.99 12.25
C ARG A 58 27.99 -27.61 13.51
N TYR A 59 29.24 -27.27 13.86
CA TYR A 59 29.92 -27.79 15.04
C TYR A 59 29.41 -27.23 16.37
N ARG A 60 28.65 -26.12 16.34
CA ARG A 60 27.98 -25.56 17.52
C ARG A 60 26.66 -26.29 17.84
N ILE A 61 26.03 -26.91 16.84
CA ILE A 61 24.69 -27.48 16.95
C ILE A 61 24.73 -28.97 17.35
N PHE A 62 25.66 -29.74 16.80
CA PHE A 62 25.85 -31.17 17.11
C PHE A 62 27.27 -31.46 17.60
N ASN A 63 27.45 -32.54 18.35
CA ASN A 63 28.77 -33.07 18.67
C ASN A 63 29.34 -33.82 17.43
N PRO A 64 30.55 -33.50 16.94
CA PRO A 64 31.08 -34.11 15.72
C PRO A 64 31.38 -35.61 15.84
N LEU A 65 31.57 -36.14 17.05
CA LEU A 65 31.90 -37.55 17.26
C LEU A 65 30.65 -38.41 17.50
N THR A 66 29.66 -37.86 18.22
CA THR A 66 28.44 -38.60 18.58
C THR A 66 27.22 -38.25 17.73
N LEU A 67 27.30 -37.17 16.94
CA LEU A 67 26.22 -36.57 16.16
C LEU A 67 24.98 -36.15 16.97
N LEU A 68 25.03 -36.22 18.30
CA LEU A 68 23.94 -35.78 19.16
C LEU A 68 23.77 -34.26 19.08
N PHE A 69 22.52 -33.81 19.09
CA PHE A 69 22.23 -32.39 19.36
C PHE A 69 22.76 -32.04 20.75
N ARG A 70 23.37 -30.86 20.89
CA ARG A 70 23.83 -30.38 22.20
C ARG A 70 22.66 -30.02 23.12
N ASP A 71 21.50 -29.69 22.53
CA ASP A 71 20.24 -29.44 23.23
C ASP A 71 19.44 -30.74 23.35
N ALA A 72 19.11 -31.11 24.59
CA ALA A 72 18.36 -32.32 24.90
C ALA A 72 16.90 -32.28 24.39
N GLY A 73 16.28 -31.11 24.31
CA GLY A 73 14.92 -30.95 23.78
C GLY A 73 14.87 -31.20 22.28
N LEU A 74 15.82 -30.63 21.54
CA LEU A 74 15.95 -30.87 20.09
C LEU A 74 16.26 -32.33 19.77
N GLU A 75 17.06 -33.01 20.59
CA GLU A 75 17.30 -34.45 20.42
C GLU A 75 16.02 -35.26 20.63
N GLN A 76 15.19 -34.94 21.63
CA GLN A 76 13.92 -35.63 21.84
C GLN A 76 12.95 -35.44 20.67
N GLU A 77 12.81 -34.22 20.15
CA GLU A 77 11.96 -33.94 18.99
C GLU A 77 12.46 -34.64 17.72
N TYR A 78 13.78 -34.67 17.50
CA TYR A 78 14.38 -35.42 16.40
C TYR A 78 14.07 -36.91 16.51
N GLN A 79 14.26 -37.52 17.68
CA GLN A 79 13.98 -38.94 17.89
C GLN A 79 12.49 -39.27 17.66
N ALA A 80 11.57 -38.40 18.09
CA ALA A 80 10.14 -38.57 17.84
C ALA A 80 9.79 -38.52 16.35
N ASN A 81 10.34 -37.55 15.60
CA ASN A 81 10.12 -37.41 14.15
C ASN A 81 10.74 -38.56 13.34
N VAL A 82 11.89 -39.05 13.78
CA VAL A 82 12.61 -40.13 13.12
C VAL A 82 11.92 -41.48 13.33
N ALA A 83 11.37 -41.74 14.53
CA ALA A 83 10.71 -43.01 14.85
C ALA A 83 9.54 -43.35 13.91
N SER A 84 8.78 -42.36 13.44
CA SER A 84 7.69 -42.59 12.48
C SER A 84 8.18 -42.94 11.08
N ASN A 85 9.29 -42.33 10.64
CA ASN A 85 9.82 -42.54 9.29
C ASN A 85 10.71 -43.81 9.18
N ILE A 86 11.43 -44.16 10.25
CA ILE A 86 12.32 -45.34 10.27
C ILE A 86 11.54 -46.66 10.25
N ALA A 87 10.35 -46.72 10.81
CA ALA A 87 9.59 -47.98 10.91
C ALA A 87 9.31 -48.62 9.56
N GLN A 88 8.97 -47.82 8.55
CA GLN A 88 8.75 -48.32 7.19
C GLN A 88 10.05 -48.82 6.54
N GLN A 89 11.15 -48.08 6.72
CA GLN A 89 12.46 -48.47 6.18
C GLN A 89 12.96 -49.78 6.80
N VAL A 90 12.84 -49.95 8.12
CA VAL A 90 13.25 -51.17 8.82
C VAL A 90 12.40 -52.37 8.39
N ARG A 91 11.08 -52.20 8.18
CA ARG A 91 10.22 -53.27 7.67
C ARG A 91 10.63 -53.72 6.28
N ILE A 92 10.87 -52.78 5.37
CA ILE A 92 11.36 -53.07 4.02
C ILE A 92 12.72 -53.79 4.10
N ALA A 93 13.59 -53.32 4.99
CA ALA A 93 14.91 -53.91 5.20
C ALA A 93 14.81 -55.37 5.68
N LEU A 94 13.98 -55.65 6.68
CA LEU A 94 13.80 -56.99 7.21
C LEU A 94 13.15 -57.93 6.18
N ALA A 95 12.19 -57.43 5.40
CA ALA A 95 11.56 -58.21 4.33
C ALA A 95 12.54 -58.56 3.22
N LEU A 96 13.35 -57.61 2.76
CA LEU A 96 14.39 -57.86 1.77
C LEU A 96 15.48 -58.79 2.31
N ALA A 97 15.90 -58.61 3.57
CA ALA A 97 16.86 -59.52 4.21
C ALA A 97 16.34 -60.95 4.23
N PHE A 98 15.06 -61.15 4.57
CA PHE A 98 14.41 -62.46 4.52
C PHE A 98 14.45 -63.07 3.11
N VAL A 99 14.06 -62.31 2.09
CA VAL A 99 14.07 -62.77 0.69
C VAL A 99 15.49 -63.12 0.24
N LEU A 100 16.46 -62.23 0.47
CA LEU A 100 17.85 -62.47 0.10
C LEU A 100 18.39 -63.72 0.79
N TYR A 101 18.14 -63.87 2.10
CA TYR A 101 18.62 -65.02 2.87
C TYR A 101 18.04 -66.36 2.37
N LEU A 102 16.80 -66.37 1.88
CA LEU A 102 16.22 -67.55 1.21
C LEU A 102 16.85 -67.81 -0.16
N ASN A 103 17.12 -66.78 -0.96
CA ASN A 103 17.73 -66.96 -2.29
C ASN A 103 19.12 -67.61 -2.20
N PHE A 104 19.88 -67.31 -1.13
CA PHE A 104 21.16 -67.98 -0.88
C PHE A 104 21.02 -69.49 -0.59
N ALA A 105 19.82 -70.01 -0.25
CA ALA A 105 19.60 -71.45 -0.10
C ALA A 105 19.81 -72.23 -1.40
N PHE A 106 19.61 -71.58 -2.55
CA PHE A 106 19.90 -72.19 -3.85
C PHE A 106 21.40 -72.41 -4.06
N LEU A 107 22.24 -71.51 -3.50
CA LEU A 107 23.70 -71.69 -3.53
C LEU A 107 24.13 -72.87 -2.68
N ASP A 108 23.46 -73.14 -1.55
CA ASP A 108 23.75 -74.31 -0.71
C ASP A 108 23.55 -75.61 -1.51
N TYR A 109 22.47 -75.70 -2.29
CA TYR A 109 22.18 -76.85 -3.16
C TYR A 109 23.26 -77.04 -4.25
N LEU A 110 23.72 -75.95 -4.85
CA LEU A 110 24.74 -75.99 -5.91
C LEU A 110 26.14 -76.30 -5.40
N LEU A 111 26.52 -75.77 -4.23
CA LEU A 111 27.89 -75.80 -3.74
C LEU A 111 28.18 -76.99 -2.83
N VAL A 112 27.24 -77.37 -1.95
CA VAL A 112 27.46 -78.39 -0.92
C VAL A 112 26.21 -79.28 -0.74
N PRO A 113 25.83 -80.08 -1.75
CA PRO A 113 24.63 -80.91 -1.70
C PRO A 113 24.66 -81.93 -0.56
N GLU A 114 25.85 -82.38 -0.15
CA GLU A 114 26.04 -83.39 0.91
C GLU A 114 25.60 -82.90 2.30
N SER A 115 25.76 -81.60 2.60
CA SER A 115 25.41 -81.00 3.89
C SER A 115 24.12 -80.16 3.83
N MET A 116 23.34 -80.28 2.75
CA MET A 116 22.19 -79.42 2.46
C MET A 116 21.19 -79.36 3.62
N TRP A 117 20.85 -80.51 4.23
CA TRP A 117 19.88 -80.57 5.32
C TRP A 117 20.34 -79.81 6.57
N ALA A 118 21.64 -79.84 6.89
CA ALA A 118 22.19 -79.09 8.02
C ALA A 118 22.17 -77.57 7.74
N LEU A 119 22.54 -77.16 6.52
CA LEU A 119 22.55 -75.75 6.12
C LEU A 119 21.14 -75.16 6.05
N TRP A 120 20.18 -75.92 5.49
CA TRP A 120 18.78 -75.53 5.46
C TRP A 120 18.16 -75.49 6.86
N GLY A 121 18.60 -76.36 7.78
CA GLY A 121 18.24 -76.28 9.20
C GLY A 121 18.65 -74.95 9.84
N VAL A 122 19.89 -74.50 9.60
CA VAL A 122 20.38 -73.19 10.07
C VAL A 122 19.58 -72.05 9.44
N ARG A 123 19.23 -72.13 8.15
CA ARG A 123 18.37 -71.13 7.49
C ARG A 123 16.97 -71.09 8.09
N ALA A 124 16.35 -72.24 8.35
CA ALA A 124 15.02 -72.30 8.95
C ALA A 124 14.97 -71.58 10.30
N VAL A 125 15.98 -71.80 11.15
CA VAL A 125 16.11 -71.10 12.45
C VAL A 125 16.33 -69.60 12.24
N THR A 126 17.28 -69.22 11.38
CA THR A 126 17.63 -67.81 11.13
C THR A 126 16.45 -67.03 10.54
N CYS A 127 15.77 -67.59 9.55
CA CYS A 127 14.59 -66.99 8.93
C CYS A 127 13.42 -66.89 9.91
N SER A 128 13.22 -67.87 10.79
CA SER A 128 12.18 -67.81 11.84
C SER A 128 12.44 -66.67 12.82
N LEU A 129 13.70 -66.47 13.24
CA LEU A 129 14.09 -65.37 14.11
C LEU A 129 13.95 -64.00 13.40
N LEU A 130 14.34 -63.90 12.12
CA LEU A 130 14.14 -62.67 11.34
C LEU A 130 12.65 -62.36 11.12
N ALA A 131 11.81 -63.37 10.89
CA ALA A 131 10.37 -63.22 10.78
C ALA A 131 9.74 -62.75 12.11
N LEU A 132 10.21 -63.27 13.25
CA LEU A 132 9.79 -62.79 14.56
C LEU A 132 10.14 -61.30 14.76
N LEU A 133 11.35 -60.88 14.41
CA LEU A 133 11.76 -59.48 14.48
C LEU A 133 10.95 -58.59 13.52
N PHE A 134 10.59 -59.12 12.34
CA PHE A 134 9.68 -58.45 11.40
C PHE A 134 8.29 -58.26 12.00
N LEU A 135 7.72 -59.27 12.68
CA LEU A 135 6.43 -59.14 13.36
C LEU A 135 6.49 -58.14 14.53
N ILE A 136 7.58 -58.14 15.32
CA ILE A 136 7.81 -57.16 16.38
C ILE A 136 7.80 -55.73 15.82
N SER A 137 8.25 -55.52 14.58
CA SER A 137 8.28 -54.19 13.95
C SER A 137 6.90 -53.56 13.69
N TYR A 138 5.81 -54.32 13.78
CA TYR A 138 4.43 -53.82 13.70
C TYR A 138 3.82 -53.48 15.06
N GLN A 139 4.45 -53.91 16.15
CA GLN A 139 3.96 -53.65 17.50
C GLN A 139 4.26 -52.22 17.94
N ALA A 140 3.39 -51.64 18.77
CA ALA A 140 3.57 -50.28 19.30
C ALA A 140 4.89 -50.13 20.09
N ILE A 141 5.36 -51.21 20.73
CA ILE A 141 6.63 -51.22 21.47
C ILE A 141 7.84 -50.90 20.58
N PHE A 142 7.75 -51.18 19.27
CA PHE A 142 8.83 -50.97 18.31
C PHE A 142 9.33 -49.52 18.30
N GLN A 143 8.45 -48.53 18.48
CA GLN A 143 8.88 -47.13 18.52
C GLN A 143 9.95 -46.87 19.58
N ARG A 144 9.91 -47.59 20.71
CA ARG A 144 10.90 -47.49 21.80
C ARG A 144 12.13 -48.36 21.57
N ILE A 145 11.96 -49.56 20.99
CA ILE A 145 13.03 -50.58 20.89
C ILE A 145 13.60 -50.76 19.48
N HIS A 146 13.23 -49.93 18.50
CA HIS A 146 13.60 -50.11 17.09
C HIS A 146 15.11 -50.30 16.88
N GLN A 147 15.97 -49.54 17.56
CA GLN A 147 17.42 -49.68 17.48
C GLN A 147 17.91 -51.06 17.95
N GLN A 148 17.29 -51.64 18.99
CA GLN A 148 17.63 -52.97 19.50
C GLN A 148 17.15 -54.08 18.55
N VAL A 149 15.96 -53.94 17.99
CA VAL A 149 15.38 -54.89 17.02
C VAL A 149 16.24 -54.96 15.76
N VAL A 150 16.68 -53.80 15.28
CA VAL A 150 17.59 -53.71 14.15
C VAL A 150 18.93 -54.37 14.45
N PHE A 151 19.56 -54.04 15.57
CA PHE A 151 20.81 -54.66 16.01
C PHE A 151 20.68 -56.19 16.07
N ALA A 152 19.61 -56.69 16.69
CA ALA A 152 19.33 -58.11 16.79
C ALA A 152 19.19 -58.77 15.41
N SER A 153 18.55 -58.11 14.45
CA SER A 153 18.40 -58.65 13.09
C SER A 153 19.73 -58.83 12.36
N SER A 154 20.64 -57.86 12.47
CA SER A 154 22.00 -57.95 11.91
C SER A 154 22.79 -59.08 12.55
N MET A 155 22.68 -59.25 13.87
CA MET A 155 23.36 -60.32 14.61
C MET A 155 22.81 -61.70 14.27
N VAL A 156 21.49 -61.84 14.15
CA VAL A 156 20.84 -63.11 13.76
C VAL A 156 21.27 -63.51 12.35
N ALA A 157 21.24 -62.57 11.39
CA ALA A 157 21.65 -62.84 10.01
C ALA A 157 23.13 -63.25 9.93
N ALA A 158 24.02 -62.49 10.59
CA ALA A 158 25.45 -62.80 10.63
C ALA A 158 25.72 -64.14 11.34
N GLY A 159 25.06 -64.39 12.48
CA GLY A 159 25.15 -65.63 13.25
C GLY A 159 24.77 -66.87 12.45
N GLY A 160 23.71 -66.80 11.65
CA GLY A 160 23.33 -67.89 10.75
C GLY A 160 24.41 -68.19 9.70
N ILE A 161 25.06 -67.16 9.14
CA ILE A 161 26.15 -67.35 8.17
C ILE A 161 27.38 -67.93 8.85
N PHE A 162 27.69 -67.50 10.07
CA PHE A 162 28.78 -68.07 10.87
C PHE A 162 28.55 -69.55 11.20
N ALA A 163 27.31 -69.93 11.53
CA ALA A 163 26.95 -71.32 11.75
C ALA A 163 27.10 -72.17 10.47
N MET A 164 26.73 -71.63 9.31
CA MET A 164 26.97 -72.31 8.02
C MET A 164 28.46 -72.51 7.76
N LEU A 165 29.29 -71.49 8.03
CA LEU A 165 30.75 -71.55 7.84
C LEU A 165 31.40 -72.61 8.76
N LEU A 166 30.82 -72.86 9.94
CA LEU A 166 31.25 -73.94 10.83
C LEU A 166 30.86 -75.34 10.30
N ILE A 167 29.77 -75.47 9.56
CA ILE A 167 29.30 -76.75 9.02
C ILE A 167 30.00 -77.10 7.70
N THR A 168 30.35 -76.11 6.88
CA THR A 168 30.93 -76.34 5.54
C THR A 168 32.39 -76.81 5.59
N HIS A 169 32.77 -77.59 4.57
CA HIS A 169 34.15 -77.97 4.30
C HIS A 169 34.98 -76.76 3.86
N ASN A 170 36.26 -76.74 4.21
CA ASN A 170 37.16 -75.59 4.00
C ASN A 170 37.22 -75.11 2.53
N GLN A 171 37.04 -75.99 1.55
CA GLN A 171 37.07 -75.63 0.12
C GLN A 171 35.91 -74.73 -0.34
N TYR A 172 34.78 -74.72 0.38
CA TYR A 172 33.59 -73.92 0.03
C TYR A 172 33.38 -72.69 0.93
N SER A 173 34.22 -72.51 1.95
CA SER A 173 34.09 -71.43 2.95
C SER A 173 34.17 -70.01 2.34
N HIS A 174 34.84 -69.86 1.19
CA HIS A 174 34.97 -68.56 0.49
C HIS A 174 33.64 -68.00 -0.03
N TYR A 175 32.65 -68.85 -0.34
CA TYR A 175 31.35 -68.38 -0.84
C TYR A 175 30.47 -67.77 0.26
N TYR A 176 30.54 -68.31 1.47
CA TYR A 176 29.76 -67.82 2.62
C TYR A 176 30.30 -66.49 3.18
N TYR A 177 31.57 -66.20 2.91
CA TYR A 177 32.19 -64.91 3.22
C TYR A 177 31.52 -63.73 2.49
N ALA A 178 31.05 -63.93 1.25
CA ALA A 178 30.29 -62.92 0.52
C ALA A 178 28.98 -62.55 1.25
N GLY A 179 28.37 -63.50 1.95
CA GLY A 179 27.19 -63.26 2.80
C GLY A 179 27.50 -62.42 4.04
N ILE A 180 28.69 -62.56 4.64
CA ILE A 180 29.12 -61.72 5.77
C ILE A 180 29.30 -60.27 5.30
N ASN A 181 29.92 -60.07 4.14
CA ASN A 181 30.01 -58.74 3.51
C ASN A 181 28.62 -58.14 3.26
N LEU A 182 27.69 -58.94 2.73
CA LEU A 182 26.32 -58.50 2.54
C LEU A 182 25.66 -58.08 3.86
N CYS A 183 25.89 -58.82 4.96
CA CYS A 183 25.38 -58.45 6.29
C CYS A 183 25.97 -57.14 6.82
N ILE A 184 27.27 -56.91 6.62
CA ILE A 184 27.93 -55.65 7.01
C ILE A 184 27.37 -54.49 6.20
N THR A 185 27.29 -54.63 4.87
CA THR A 185 26.70 -53.62 3.98
C THR A 185 25.25 -53.34 4.37
N TRP A 186 24.46 -54.39 4.62
CA TRP A 186 23.06 -54.25 5.03
C TRP A 186 22.93 -53.41 6.32
N THR A 187 23.72 -53.77 7.33
CA THR A 187 23.74 -53.13 8.65
C THR A 187 24.13 -51.66 8.58
N LEU A 188 25.09 -51.31 7.70
CA LEU A 188 25.61 -49.95 7.59
C LEU A 188 24.75 -49.03 6.71
N PHE A 189 24.14 -49.55 5.65
CA PHE A 189 23.47 -48.70 4.65
C PHE A 189 21.95 -48.62 4.81
N ILE A 190 21.31 -49.69 5.28
CA ILE A 190 19.85 -49.82 5.13
C ILE A 190 19.12 -49.67 6.46
N VAL A 191 19.68 -50.18 7.56
CA VAL A 191 18.85 -50.43 8.75
C VAL A 191 18.72 -49.24 9.72
N GLY A 192 19.22 -48.05 9.36
CA GLY A 192 18.97 -46.82 10.14
C GLY A 192 19.46 -46.89 11.59
N LEU A 193 20.51 -47.67 11.85
CA LEU A 193 21.17 -47.70 13.15
C LEU A 193 21.84 -46.37 13.44
N ARG A 194 21.80 -45.95 14.71
CA ARG A 194 22.71 -44.92 15.21
C ARG A 194 24.15 -45.31 14.87
N PHE A 195 24.92 -44.34 14.39
CA PHE A 195 26.30 -44.55 13.95
C PHE A 195 27.14 -45.40 14.92
N LEU A 196 27.08 -45.07 16.22
CA LEU A 196 27.87 -45.78 17.24
C LEU A 196 27.46 -47.25 17.42
N ASN A 197 26.17 -47.55 17.28
CA ASN A 197 25.67 -48.93 17.37
C ASN A 197 26.01 -49.71 16.11
N ALA A 198 25.90 -49.10 14.93
CA ALA A 198 26.32 -49.70 13.67
C ALA A 198 27.81 -50.09 13.71
N LEU A 199 28.67 -49.17 14.18
CA LEU A 199 30.10 -49.40 14.37
C LEU A 199 30.39 -50.61 15.29
N ARG A 200 29.75 -50.66 16.46
CA ARG A 200 29.91 -51.78 17.41
C ARG A 200 29.49 -53.12 16.80
N THR A 201 28.40 -53.12 16.04
CA THR A 201 27.86 -54.31 15.36
C THR A 201 28.86 -54.85 14.34
N VAL A 202 29.41 -53.98 13.51
CA VAL A 202 30.35 -54.36 12.45
C VAL A 202 31.66 -54.87 13.03
N LEU A 203 32.21 -54.19 14.05
CA LEU A 203 33.42 -54.65 14.75
C LEU A 203 33.23 -56.05 15.35
N LEU A 204 32.06 -56.32 15.93
CA LEU A 204 31.75 -57.63 16.50
C LEU A 204 31.64 -58.72 15.43
N ILE A 205 31.03 -58.43 14.28
CA ILE A 205 30.97 -59.36 13.13
C ILE A 205 32.38 -59.69 12.64
N VAL A 206 33.24 -58.68 12.46
CA VAL A 206 34.61 -58.89 12.00
C VAL A 206 35.43 -59.68 13.01
N LEU A 207 35.27 -59.40 14.30
CA LEU A 207 35.93 -60.16 15.37
C LEU A 207 35.51 -61.64 15.35
N LEU A 208 34.20 -61.90 15.27
CA LEU A 208 33.65 -63.26 15.26
C LEU A 208 34.10 -64.04 14.02
N TYR A 209 34.17 -63.39 12.85
CA TYR A 209 34.74 -63.97 11.64
C TYR A 209 36.18 -64.44 11.87
N ASN A 210 37.04 -63.59 12.45
CA ASN A 210 38.43 -63.94 12.70
C ASN A 210 38.55 -65.14 13.66
N CYS A 211 37.78 -65.16 14.74
CA CYS A 211 37.77 -66.29 15.68
C CYS A 211 37.44 -67.63 14.98
N ILE A 212 36.42 -67.62 14.11
CA ILE A 212 36.02 -68.84 13.38
C ILE A 212 37.05 -69.22 12.32
N ALA A 213 37.63 -68.24 11.61
CA ALA A 213 38.66 -68.47 10.61
C ALA A 213 39.91 -69.13 11.21
N PHE A 214 40.32 -68.70 12.41
CA PHE A 214 41.40 -69.33 13.16
C PHE A 214 41.02 -70.73 13.62
N TYR A 215 39.82 -70.93 14.17
CA TYR A 215 39.35 -72.25 14.62
C TYR A 215 39.32 -73.28 13.48
N LYS A 216 38.94 -72.87 12.26
CA LYS A 216 38.90 -73.72 11.06
C LYS A 216 40.25 -73.90 10.36
N ASN A 217 41.32 -73.26 10.84
CA ASN A 217 42.65 -73.25 10.22
C ASN A 217 42.61 -72.89 8.73
N LEU A 218 41.88 -71.83 8.37
CA LEU A 218 41.82 -71.36 6.99
C LEU A 218 43.20 -70.88 6.51
N PRO A 219 43.52 -70.98 5.21
CA PRO A 219 44.79 -70.49 4.68
C PRO A 219 44.98 -69.00 4.99
N LEU A 220 46.20 -68.63 5.39
CA LEU A 220 46.50 -67.25 5.80
C LEU A 220 46.18 -66.22 4.69
N ALA A 221 46.39 -66.61 3.41
CA ALA A 221 46.06 -65.78 2.26
C ALA A 221 44.55 -65.42 2.20
N ASP A 222 43.69 -66.37 2.54
CA ASP A 222 42.23 -66.17 2.52
C ASP A 222 41.78 -65.34 3.72
N ILE A 223 42.38 -65.54 4.89
CA ILE A 223 42.12 -64.70 6.07
C ILE A 223 42.49 -63.24 5.77
N ILE A 224 43.64 -63.00 5.14
CA ILE A 224 44.10 -61.65 4.78
C ILE A 224 43.16 -61.02 3.73
N SER A 225 42.88 -61.74 2.65
CA SER A 225 41.99 -61.27 1.57
C SER A 225 40.60 -60.90 2.12
N ASN A 226 40.00 -61.80 2.90
CA ASN A 226 38.69 -61.59 3.47
C ASN A 226 38.67 -60.46 4.50
N ASN A 227 39.70 -60.32 5.34
CA ASN A 227 39.76 -59.18 6.26
C ASN A 227 39.92 -57.85 5.51
N PHE A 228 40.68 -57.81 4.42
CA PHE A 228 40.83 -56.61 3.60
C PHE A 228 39.47 -56.12 3.06
N PHE A 229 38.66 -57.03 2.51
CA PHE A 229 37.33 -56.69 2.00
C PHE A 229 36.33 -56.34 3.11
N LEU A 230 36.36 -57.02 4.27
CA LEU A 230 35.48 -56.70 5.41
C LEU A 230 35.79 -55.30 5.95
N MET A 231 37.08 -54.99 6.14
CA MET A 231 37.51 -53.69 6.67
C MET A 231 37.24 -52.57 5.66
N SER A 232 37.46 -52.80 4.37
CA SER A 232 37.16 -51.82 3.33
C SER A 232 35.67 -51.49 3.28
N ASN A 233 34.81 -52.51 3.28
CA ASN A 233 33.35 -52.33 3.32
C ASN A 233 32.90 -51.66 4.63
N ALA A 234 33.50 -52.04 5.76
CA ALA A 234 33.22 -51.41 7.04
C ALA A 234 33.57 -49.92 7.02
N ILE A 235 34.77 -49.53 6.57
CA ILE A 235 35.21 -48.13 6.52
C ILE A 235 34.30 -47.30 5.61
N ILE A 236 34.02 -47.79 4.40
CA ILE A 236 33.15 -47.09 3.45
C ILE A 236 31.73 -46.94 4.03
N GLY A 237 31.18 -48.01 4.60
CA GLY A 237 29.85 -47.97 5.20
C GLY A 237 29.77 -47.11 6.48
N ILE A 238 30.83 -47.05 7.28
CA ILE A 238 30.94 -46.14 8.44
C ILE A 238 30.91 -44.69 7.97
N PHE A 239 31.68 -44.34 6.95
CA PHE A 239 31.69 -42.97 6.41
C PHE A 239 30.35 -42.60 5.76
N ALA A 240 29.74 -43.53 5.01
CA ALA A 240 28.41 -43.37 4.44
C ALA A 240 27.34 -43.21 5.54
N GLY A 241 27.34 -44.07 6.56
CA GLY A 241 26.40 -43.99 7.68
C GLY A 241 26.53 -42.69 8.47
N TYR A 242 27.77 -42.24 8.72
CA TYR A 242 28.05 -40.95 9.35
C TYR A 242 27.46 -39.78 8.54
N THR A 243 27.72 -39.76 7.22
CA THR A 243 27.23 -38.67 6.35
C THR A 243 25.71 -38.68 6.21
N ILE A 244 25.07 -39.85 6.15
CA ILE A 244 23.61 -39.99 6.11
C ILE A 244 22.97 -39.49 7.41
N GLU A 245 23.46 -39.93 8.58
CA GLU A 245 22.94 -39.48 9.88
C GLU A 245 23.13 -37.97 10.06
N GLN A 246 24.31 -37.46 9.72
CA GLN A 246 24.60 -36.03 9.76
C GLN A 246 23.65 -35.23 8.85
N HIS A 247 23.41 -35.71 7.63
CA HIS A 247 22.52 -35.06 6.67
C HIS A 247 21.07 -35.05 7.16
N SER A 248 20.57 -36.18 7.68
CA SER A 248 19.22 -36.30 8.25
C SER A 248 19.01 -35.31 9.41
N ARG A 249 19.96 -35.22 10.34
CA ARG A 249 19.89 -34.26 11.47
C ARG A 249 19.92 -32.81 11.00
N TRP A 250 20.74 -32.51 10.00
CA TRP A 250 20.82 -31.17 9.42
C TRP A 250 19.51 -30.76 8.73
N GLN A 251 18.92 -31.65 7.92
CA GLN A 251 17.63 -31.40 7.29
C GLN A 251 16.52 -31.15 8.32
N PHE A 252 16.48 -31.94 9.39
CA PHE A 252 15.54 -31.74 10.49
C PHE A 252 15.68 -30.35 11.11
N TYR A 253 16.91 -29.97 11.48
CA TYR A 253 17.18 -28.66 12.06
C TYR A 253 16.77 -27.52 11.13
N GLN A 254 17.09 -27.61 9.83
CA GLN A 254 16.67 -26.62 8.84
C GLN A 254 15.14 -26.50 8.75
N SER A 255 14.42 -27.63 8.77
CA SER A 255 12.95 -27.61 8.72
C SER A 255 12.34 -26.87 9.91
N LEU A 256 12.95 -26.99 11.10
CA LEU A 256 12.50 -26.35 12.33
C LEU A 256 12.78 -24.85 12.31
N VAL A 257 13.98 -24.46 11.83
CA VAL A 257 14.35 -23.05 11.64
C VAL A 257 13.44 -22.37 10.61
N ILE A 258 13.16 -23.03 9.48
CA ILE A 258 12.27 -22.48 8.44
C ILE A 258 10.85 -22.28 8.97
N LYS A 259 10.31 -23.26 9.70
CA LYS A 259 8.97 -23.15 10.33
C LYS A 259 8.89 -21.97 11.30
N ASN A 260 9.91 -21.80 12.15
CA ASN A 260 9.93 -20.71 13.13
C ASN A 260 10.10 -19.34 12.46
N ASN A 261 11.02 -19.23 11.48
CA ASN A 261 11.26 -17.99 10.77
C ASN A 261 10.08 -17.58 9.89
N SER A 262 9.41 -18.52 9.23
CA SER A 262 8.21 -18.24 8.41
C SER A 262 7.08 -17.66 9.27
N SER A 263 6.85 -18.21 10.46
CA SER A 263 5.82 -17.72 11.39
C SER A 263 6.11 -16.29 11.88
N LYS A 264 7.37 -16.00 12.22
CA LYS A 264 7.79 -14.66 12.65
C LYS A 264 7.73 -13.64 11.52
N LEU A 265 8.20 -14.02 10.32
CA LEU A 265 8.22 -13.14 9.16
C LEU A 265 6.80 -12.81 8.68
N HIS A 266 5.88 -13.79 8.72
CA HIS A 266 4.46 -13.55 8.44
C HIS A 266 3.84 -12.55 9.42
N ARG A 267 4.06 -12.71 10.74
CA ARG A 267 3.59 -11.76 11.75
C ARG A 267 4.18 -10.36 11.55
N ALA A 268 5.48 -10.26 11.29
CA ALA A 268 6.14 -8.98 11.04
C ALA A 268 5.61 -8.29 9.77
N MET A 269 5.30 -9.05 8.72
CA MET A 269 4.74 -8.53 7.48
C MET A 269 3.32 -7.99 7.67
N ILE A 270 2.48 -8.68 8.46
CA ILE A 270 1.12 -8.20 8.81
C ILE A 270 1.19 -6.95 9.68
N ALA A 271 2.10 -6.92 10.66
CA ALA A 271 2.30 -5.76 11.52
C ALA A 271 2.81 -4.53 10.75
N ALA A 272 3.70 -4.74 9.77
CA ALA A 272 4.24 -3.66 8.93
C ALA A 272 3.32 -3.23 7.77
N SER A 273 2.14 -3.85 7.61
CA SER A 273 1.19 -3.48 6.56
C SER A 273 0.61 -2.09 6.86
N LEU A 274 0.59 -1.22 5.84
CA LEU A 274 -0.07 0.09 5.92
C LEU A 274 -1.60 -0.02 5.87
N ASP A 275 -2.12 -1.09 5.27
CA ASP A 275 -3.55 -1.37 5.25
C ASP A 275 -3.94 -2.12 6.53
N ALA A 276 -5.14 -1.83 7.05
CA ALA A 276 -5.70 -2.53 8.19
C ALA A 276 -6.00 -3.98 7.81
N VAL A 277 -5.51 -4.92 8.63
CA VAL A 277 -5.68 -6.35 8.43
C VAL A 277 -6.44 -6.92 9.62
N ILE A 278 -7.61 -7.48 9.35
CA ILE A 278 -8.48 -8.09 10.36
C ILE A 278 -8.78 -9.52 9.94
N THR A 279 -8.58 -10.49 10.82
CA THR A 279 -8.96 -11.89 10.58
C THR A 279 -10.06 -12.30 11.54
N ILE A 280 -11.11 -12.92 11.03
CA ILE A 280 -12.26 -13.42 11.79
C ILE A 280 -12.41 -14.93 11.64
N ASP A 281 -13.04 -15.56 12.63
CA ASP A 281 -13.44 -16.97 12.59
C ASP A 281 -14.79 -17.20 11.88
N GLU A 282 -15.29 -18.44 11.94
CA GLU A 282 -16.56 -18.85 11.35
C GLU A 282 -17.79 -18.24 12.03
N GLN A 283 -17.63 -17.70 13.24
CA GLN A 283 -18.67 -17.02 14.02
C GLN A 283 -18.61 -15.50 13.84
N GLY A 284 -17.58 -14.99 13.16
CA GLY A 284 -17.37 -13.56 12.91
C GLY A 284 -16.63 -12.86 14.04
N ALA A 285 -16.05 -13.64 14.97
CA ALA A 285 -15.24 -13.12 16.06
C ALA A 285 -13.81 -12.83 15.57
N VAL A 286 -13.24 -11.71 16.01
CA VAL A 286 -11.90 -11.28 15.60
C VAL A 286 -10.82 -12.15 16.25
N ILE A 287 -9.96 -12.75 15.42
CA ILE A 287 -8.78 -13.54 15.83
C ILE A 287 -7.49 -12.73 15.69
N GLU A 288 -7.42 -11.84 14.70
CA GLU A 288 -6.24 -11.00 14.48
C GLU A 288 -6.67 -9.59 14.10
N PHE A 289 -5.98 -8.62 14.67
CA PHE A 289 -6.21 -7.19 14.47
C PHE A 289 -4.84 -6.50 14.52
N ASN A 290 -4.35 -6.00 13.38
CA ASN A 290 -3.00 -5.43 13.29
C ASN A 290 -2.95 -3.96 13.75
N GLU A 291 -1.74 -3.43 13.89
CA GLU A 291 -1.52 -2.05 14.35
C GLU A 291 -2.20 -1.01 13.45
N ALA A 292 -2.19 -1.21 12.12
CA ALA A 292 -2.91 -0.33 11.20
C ALA A 292 -4.43 -0.34 11.43
N ALA A 293 -5.02 -1.49 11.82
CA ALA A 293 -6.42 -1.57 12.20
C ALA A 293 -6.70 -0.85 13.53
N GLU A 294 -5.78 -0.91 14.50
CA GLU A 294 -5.90 -0.14 15.76
C GLU A 294 -5.91 1.37 15.50
N GLN A 295 -4.96 1.85 14.70
CA GLN A 295 -4.85 3.25 14.32
C GLN A 295 -6.07 3.70 13.50
N MET A 296 -6.56 2.86 12.59
CA MET A 296 -7.72 3.19 11.75
C MET A 296 -9.02 3.19 12.55
N PHE A 297 -9.34 2.15 13.30
CA PHE A 297 -10.66 2.04 13.93
C PHE A 297 -10.71 2.59 15.36
N GLY A 298 -9.57 2.88 15.98
CA GLY A 298 -9.51 3.44 17.34
C GLY A 298 -9.84 2.43 18.44
N TYR A 299 -9.76 1.12 18.14
CA TYR A 299 -9.85 0.03 19.11
C TYR A 299 -8.46 -0.56 19.32
N THR A 300 -8.13 -0.94 20.55
CA THR A 300 -6.93 -1.75 20.77
C THR A 300 -7.19 -3.20 20.35
N ARG A 301 -6.13 -3.93 20.00
CA ARG A 301 -6.18 -5.35 19.66
C ARG A 301 -6.80 -6.14 20.80
N GLU A 302 -6.48 -5.82 22.04
CA GLU A 302 -7.05 -6.48 23.23
C GLU A 302 -8.57 -6.28 23.33
N GLN A 303 -9.08 -5.11 22.94
CA GLN A 303 -10.52 -4.83 22.90
C GLN A 303 -11.20 -5.51 21.72
N ALA A 304 -10.52 -5.60 20.57
CA ALA A 304 -11.08 -6.16 19.35
C ALA A 304 -11.15 -7.70 19.38
N LEU A 305 -10.15 -8.36 19.97
CA LEU A 305 -10.06 -9.83 19.98
C LEU A 305 -11.28 -10.48 20.64
N GLY A 306 -11.86 -11.47 19.95
CA GLY A 306 -13.04 -12.21 20.39
C GLY A 306 -14.37 -11.48 20.23
N GLN A 307 -14.37 -10.20 19.87
CA GLN A 307 -15.60 -9.44 19.61
C GLN A 307 -16.14 -9.70 18.20
N SER A 308 -17.44 -9.48 18.01
CA SER A 308 -18.09 -9.55 16.70
C SER A 308 -17.64 -8.39 15.81
N ILE A 309 -17.13 -8.69 14.62
CA ILE A 309 -16.68 -7.66 13.67
C ILE A 309 -17.81 -6.72 13.23
N GLY A 310 -19.04 -7.24 13.18
CA GLY A 310 -20.24 -6.46 12.82
C GLY A 310 -20.61 -5.40 13.86
N GLU A 311 -20.25 -5.60 15.13
CA GLU A 311 -20.49 -4.64 16.20
C GLU A 311 -19.41 -3.56 16.25
N LEU A 312 -18.17 -3.94 15.96
CA LEU A 312 -17.01 -3.05 16.04
C LEU A 312 -16.96 -2.02 14.92
N ILE A 313 -16.98 -2.47 13.66
CA ILE A 313 -16.59 -1.63 12.51
C ILE A 313 -17.70 -1.42 11.48
N VAL A 314 -18.81 -2.15 11.57
CA VAL A 314 -19.91 -2.03 10.61
C VAL A 314 -20.93 -1.00 11.13
N PRO A 315 -21.30 0.01 10.32
CA PRO A 315 -22.33 0.98 10.68
C PRO A 315 -23.67 0.33 11.03
N ASP A 316 -24.41 0.96 11.94
CA ASP A 316 -25.66 0.41 12.47
C ASP A 316 -26.68 0.12 11.37
N ALA A 317 -26.77 1.01 10.37
CA ALA A 317 -27.67 0.87 9.22
C ALA A 317 -27.36 -0.35 8.32
N MET A 318 -26.10 -0.81 8.32
CA MET A 318 -25.62 -1.90 7.46
C MET A 318 -25.48 -3.24 8.21
N ARG A 319 -25.66 -3.25 9.54
CA ARG A 319 -25.41 -4.42 10.39
C ARG A 319 -26.28 -5.62 10.02
N ALA A 320 -27.57 -5.40 9.77
CA ALA A 320 -28.49 -6.46 9.35
C ALA A 320 -28.09 -7.11 8.01
N GLN A 321 -27.62 -6.30 7.05
CA GLN A 321 -27.14 -6.79 5.77
C GLN A 321 -25.83 -7.59 5.92
N HIS A 322 -24.92 -7.11 6.77
CA HIS A 322 -23.68 -7.80 7.09
C HIS A 322 -23.97 -9.15 7.77
N GLU A 323 -24.85 -9.21 8.77
CA GLU A 323 -25.25 -10.44 9.45
C GLU A 323 -25.90 -11.46 8.52
N HIS A 324 -26.81 -11.00 7.64
CA HIS A 324 -27.39 -11.86 6.60
C HIS A 324 -26.32 -12.41 5.64
N GLY A 325 -25.36 -11.57 5.22
CA GLY A 325 -24.25 -11.99 4.39
C GLY A 325 -23.36 -13.04 5.07
N PHE A 326 -23.08 -12.83 6.36
CA PHE A 326 -22.25 -13.72 7.16
C PHE A 326 -22.94 -15.06 7.47
N ARG A 327 -24.24 -15.05 7.80
CA ARG A 327 -25.04 -16.26 8.01
C ARG A 327 -25.08 -17.11 6.74
N ARG A 328 -25.29 -16.47 5.59
CA ARG A 328 -25.23 -17.14 4.29
C ARG A 328 -23.85 -17.74 4.00
N TYR A 329 -22.77 -17.06 4.38
CA TYR A 329 -21.41 -17.60 4.28
C TYR A 329 -21.23 -18.86 5.15
N SER A 330 -21.72 -18.84 6.39
CA SER A 330 -21.68 -19.99 7.30
C SER A 330 -22.44 -21.20 6.73
N GLU A 331 -23.62 -20.98 6.14
CA GLU A 331 -24.50 -22.05 5.62
C GLU A 331 -24.10 -22.57 4.22
N GLN A 332 -23.70 -21.70 3.30
CA GLN A 332 -23.51 -22.04 1.88
C GLN A 332 -22.03 -22.10 1.46
N GLY A 333 -21.11 -21.71 2.35
CA GLY A 333 -19.69 -21.57 2.06
C GLY A 333 -19.33 -20.22 1.43
N ALA A 334 -18.17 -20.19 0.74
CA ALA A 334 -17.47 -19.02 0.15
C ALA A 334 -18.29 -17.71 0.01
N PRO A 335 -17.84 -16.57 0.58
CA PRO A 335 -18.50 -15.29 0.40
C PRO A 335 -18.58 -14.92 -1.08
N LYS A 336 -19.74 -14.43 -1.53
CA LYS A 336 -19.96 -14.00 -2.93
C LYS A 336 -19.00 -12.87 -3.38
N VAL A 337 -18.33 -12.24 -2.42
CA VAL A 337 -17.45 -11.08 -2.54
C VAL A 337 -15.96 -11.42 -2.39
N LEU A 338 -15.60 -12.72 -2.34
CA LEU A 338 -14.20 -13.15 -2.28
C LEU A 338 -13.38 -12.59 -3.45
N GLY A 339 -12.25 -11.95 -3.12
CA GLY A 339 -11.33 -11.39 -4.11
C GLY A 339 -11.84 -10.16 -4.86
N GLN A 340 -13.04 -9.65 -4.55
CA GLN A 340 -13.54 -8.40 -5.09
C GLN A 340 -13.13 -7.24 -4.18
N ARG A 341 -12.91 -6.07 -4.80
CA ARG A 341 -12.76 -4.80 -4.09
C ARG A 341 -14.14 -4.18 -3.92
N LEU A 342 -14.47 -3.83 -2.69
CA LEU A 342 -15.73 -3.19 -2.33
C LEU A 342 -15.45 -1.84 -1.68
N GLU A 343 -16.15 -0.80 -2.10
CA GLU A 343 -16.18 0.47 -1.37
C GLU A 343 -17.42 0.51 -0.48
N LEU A 344 -17.23 0.69 0.82
CA LEU A 344 -18.29 0.66 1.83
C LEU A 344 -18.03 1.74 2.88
N GLN A 345 -19.03 1.99 3.74
CA GLN A 345 -18.84 2.80 4.95
C GLN A 345 -18.44 1.90 6.11
N ALA A 346 -17.46 2.32 6.88
CA ALA A 346 -17.08 1.71 8.13
C ALA A 346 -17.21 2.71 9.29
N LYS A 347 -17.24 2.20 10.52
CA LYS A 347 -17.43 2.97 11.74
C LYS A 347 -16.20 2.87 12.65
N ARG A 348 -15.74 3.97 13.22
CA ARG A 348 -14.68 3.99 14.25
C ARG A 348 -15.26 3.87 15.66
N SER A 349 -14.40 3.75 16.67
CA SER A 349 -14.81 3.67 18.08
C SER A 349 -15.54 4.92 18.60
N ASP A 350 -15.35 6.08 17.97
CA ASP A 350 -16.07 7.32 18.26
C ASP A 350 -17.43 7.43 17.52
N ASN A 351 -17.86 6.36 16.84
CA ASN A 351 -19.03 6.29 15.96
C ASN A 351 -18.96 7.15 14.69
N SER A 352 -17.81 7.75 14.34
CA SER A 352 -17.65 8.40 13.04
C SER A 352 -17.68 7.38 11.91
N GLU A 353 -18.43 7.68 10.86
CA GLU A 353 -18.47 6.89 9.62
C GLU A 353 -17.47 7.42 8.61
N PHE A 354 -16.77 6.52 7.92
CA PHE A 354 -15.78 6.88 6.91
C PHE A 354 -15.71 5.85 5.77
N PRO A 355 -15.37 6.29 4.54
CA PRO A 355 -15.33 5.41 3.39
C PRO A 355 -14.08 4.52 3.44
N VAL A 356 -14.28 3.22 3.19
CA VAL A 356 -13.21 2.23 3.11
C VAL A 356 -13.27 1.40 1.84
N GLU A 357 -12.11 1.03 1.32
CA GLU A 357 -11.95 -0.05 0.33
C GLU A 357 -11.66 -1.35 1.10
N LEU A 358 -12.48 -2.38 0.88
CA LEU A 358 -12.40 -3.69 1.52
C LEU A 358 -12.10 -4.77 0.48
N THR A 359 -11.14 -5.65 0.79
CA THR A 359 -10.90 -6.91 0.05
C THR A 359 -10.89 -8.10 1.00
N LEU A 360 -11.63 -9.15 0.67
CA LEU A 360 -11.75 -10.36 1.51
C LEU A 360 -10.99 -11.55 0.90
N ARG A 361 -10.25 -12.27 1.76
CA ARG A 361 -9.56 -13.53 1.44
C ARG A 361 -9.97 -14.60 2.45
N GLN A 362 -10.15 -15.84 2.00
CA GLN A 362 -10.43 -16.99 2.87
C GLN A 362 -9.23 -17.94 2.91
N VAL A 363 -8.97 -18.50 4.09
CA VAL A 363 -7.97 -19.56 4.31
C VAL A 363 -8.62 -20.68 5.14
N ASP A 364 -8.48 -21.92 4.68
CA ASP A 364 -8.92 -23.11 5.43
C ASP A 364 -7.73 -23.68 6.22
N LEU A 365 -7.83 -23.67 7.55
CA LEU A 365 -6.77 -24.11 8.46
C LEU A 365 -7.28 -25.21 9.40
N ILE A 366 -6.82 -26.47 9.20
CA ILE A 366 -7.14 -27.63 10.08
C ILE A 366 -8.65 -27.72 10.40
N GLY A 367 -9.50 -27.62 9.37
CA GLY A 367 -10.95 -27.72 9.53
C GLY A 367 -11.65 -26.47 10.09
N ARG A 368 -10.94 -25.34 10.26
CA ARG A 368 -11.52 -24.03 10.54
C ARG A 368 -11.38 -23.11 9.34
N ARG A 369 -12.43 -22.39 8.97
CA ARG A 369 -12.41 -21.35 7.95
C ARG A 369 -12.11 -20.01 8.59
N LEU A 370 -11.08 -19.35 8.09
CA LEU A 370 -10.68 -18.01 8.49
C LEU A 370 -10.93 -17.05 7.34
N VAL A 371 -11.47 -15.87 7.65
CA VAL A 371 -11.63 -14.79 6.67
C VAL A 371 -10.76 -13.62 7.08
N THR A 372 -9.86 -13.20 6.19
CA THR A 372 -9.01 -12.04 6.37
C THR A 372 -9.50 -10.90 5.48
N ALA A 373 -9.80 -9.77 6.11
CA ALA A 373 -10.15 -8.50 5.51
C ALA A 373 -8.91 -7.61 5.42
N TYR A 374 -8.67 -7.04 4.24
CA TYR A 374 -7.74 -5.95 4.00
C TYR A 374 -8.55 -4.70 3.77
N ILE A 375 -8.34 -3.69 4.61
CA ILE A 375 -9.15 -2.47 4.65
C ILE A 375 -8.24 -1.26 4.47
N ARG A 376 -8.61 -0.40 3.52
CA ARG A 376 -7.93 0.87 3.25
C ARG A 376 -8.88 2.03 3.47
N ASP A 377 -8.44 3.03 4.21
CA ASP A 377 -9.16 4.28 4.42
C ASP A 377 -9.08 5.16 3.17
N LEU A 378 -10.24 5.60 2.66
CA LEU A 378 -10.35 6.46 1.47
C LEU A 378 -10.61 7.93 1.82
N THR A 379 -10.65 8.30 3.09
CA THR A 379 -11.02 9.66 3.56
C THR A 379 -10.11 10.73 2.96
N ALA A 380 -8.79 10.56 3.07
CA ALA A 380 -7.82 11.53 2.56
C ALA A 380 -7.92 11.68 1.03
N GLN A 381 -8.12 10.57 0.32
CA GLN A 381 -8.28 10.56 -1.13
C GLN A 381 -9.57 11.30 -1.56
N ARG A 382 -10.70 11.00 -0.91
CA ARG A 382 -12.00 11.65 -1.19
C ARG A 382 -11.93 13.15 -0.92
N ASN A 383 -11.31 13.57 0.19
CA ASN A 383 -11.16 14.99 0.51
C ASN A 383 -10.34 15.74 -0.54
N ALA A 384 -9.22 15.14 -0.99
CA ALA A 384 -8.40 15.71 -2.05
C ALA A 384 -9.14 15.80 -3.40
N GLU A 385 -9.90 14.76 -3.76
CA GLU A 385 -10.73 14.76 -4.97
C GLU A 385 -11.79 15.88 -4.94
N HIS A 386 -12.45 16.08 -3.79
CA HIS A 386 -13.42 17.15 -3.60
C HIS A 386 -12.79 18.55 -3.67
N GLU A 387 -11.61 18.73 -3.10
CA GLU A 387 -10.89 20.01 -3.14
C GLU A 387 -10.46 20.38 -4.57
N ILE A 388 -9.89 19.42 -5.29
CA ILE A 388 -9.51 19.59 -6.70
C ILE A 388 -10.73 19.91 -7.56
N ALA A 389 -11.87 19.26 -7.31
CA ALA A 389 -13.11 19.53 -8.04
C ALA A 389 -13.58 20.99 -7.85
N ARG A 390 -13.57 21.50 -6.61
CA ARG A 390 -13.92 22.89 -6.30
C ARG A 390 -12.98 23.88 -6.98
N GLN A 391 -11.67 23.67 -6.87
CA GLN A 391 -10.68 24.55 -7.52
C GLN A 391 -10.84 24.61 -9.04
N ARG A 392 -11.21 23.49 -9.68
CA ARG A 392 -11.49 23.46 -11.12
C ARG A 392 -12.73 24.27 -11.50
N GLU A 393 -13.79 24.20 -10.71
CA GLU A 393 -15.00 25.01 -10.94
C GLU A 393 -14.69 26.51 -10.83
N ASP A 394 -13.92 26.90 -9.81
CA ASP A 394 -13.52 28.30 -9.60
C ASP A 394 -12.61 28.82 -10.74
N LEU A 395 -11.65 28.00 -11.19
CA LEU A 395 -10.80 28.34 -12.33
C LEU A 395 -11.61 28.52 -13.62
N GLN A 396 -12.54 27.61 -13.92
CA GLN A 396 -13.39 27.72 -15.10
C GLN A 396 -14.26 28.99 -15.06
N ARG A 397 -14.76 29.37 -13.88
CA ARG A 397 -15.52 30.61 -13.69
C ARG A 397 -14.66 31.84 -13.96
N ASN A 398 -13.43 31.86 -13.44
CA ASN A 398 -12.49 32.97 -13.62
C ASN A 398 -11.99 33.10 -15.06
N GLU A 399 -11.66 31.99 -15.73
CA GLU A 399 -11.28 31.98 -17.14
C GLU A 399 -12.38 32.55 -18.04
N LYS A 400 -13.64 32.16 -17.78
CA LYS A 400 -14.79 32.67 -18.53
C LYS A 400 -14.96 34.18 -18.36
N LEU A 401 -14.80 34.70 -17.14
CA LEU A 401 -14.86 36.14 -16.86
C LEU A 401 -13.70 36.90 -17.53
N ALA A 402 -12.47 36.37 -17.46
CA ALA A 402 -11.30 36.96 -18.09
C ALA A 402 -11.39 37.01 -19.63
N ALA A 403 -11.89 35.94 -20.25
CA ALA A 403 -12.12 35.89 -21.69
C ALA A 403 -13.18 36.90 -22.14
N MET A 404 -14.30 36.99 -21.38
CA MET A 404 -15.31 38.03 -21.61
C MET A 404 -14.72 39.44 -21.49
N GLY A 405 -13.88 39.69 -20.48
CA GLY A 405 -13.23 40.98 -20.28
C GLY A 405 -12.32 41.44 -21.41
N THR A 406 -11.56 40.51 -21.98
CA THR A 406 -10.67 40.80 -23.11
C THR A 406 -11.46 41.19 -24.36
N LEU A 407 -12.56 40.47 -24.66
CA LEU A 407 -13.44 40.79 -25.78
C LEU A 407 -14.13 42.14 -25.60
N LEU A 408 -14.61 42.43 -24.38
CA LEU A 408 -15.26 43.70 -24.06
C LEU A 408 -14.31 44.88 -24.11
N ALA A 409 -13.04 44.72 -23.70
CA ALA A 409 -12.03 45.77 -23.77
C ALA A 409 -11.85 46.31 -25.19
N GLY A 410 -11.87 45.43 -26.20
CA GLY A 410 -11.86 45.83 -27.60
C GLY A 410 -13.16 46.51 -28.03
N ILE A 411 -14.31 45.88 -27.72
CA ILE A 411 -15.64 46.38 -28.11
C ILE A 411 -15.97 47.74 -27.46
N SER A 412 -15.46 48.02 -26.27
CA SER A 412 -15.84 49.22 -25.52
C SER A 412 -15.32 50.51 -26.14
N HIS A 413 -14.14 50.49 -26.77
CA HIS A 413 -13.69 51.63 -27.56
C HIS A 413 -14.61 51.87 -28.76
N GLU A 414 -15.08 50.80 -29.41
CA GLU A 414 -16.01 50.89 -30.53
C GLU A 414 -17.42 51.33 -30.12
N LEU A 415 -17.86 51.04 -28.89
CA LEU A 415 -19.17 51.47 -28.37
C LEU A 415 -19.14 52.88 -27.78
N ASN A 416 -18.04 53.29 -27.14
CA ASN A 416 -17.91 54.63 -26.57
C ASN A 416 -17.89 55.71 -27.65
N ASN A 417 -17.32 55.42 -28.83
CA ASN A 417 -17.28 56.35 -29.96
C ASN A 417 -18.67 56.81 -30.45
N PRO A 418 -19.61 55.93 -30.86
CA PRO A 418 -20.95 56.35 -31.26
C PRO A 418 -21.76 56.93 -30.10
N LEU A 419 -21.56 56.46 -28.86
CA LEU A 419 -22.21 57.06 -27.69
C LEU A 419 -21.80 58.51 -27.46
N ALA A 420 -20.51 58.83 -27.61
CA ALA A 420 -20.02 60.20 -27.52
C ALA A 420 -20.66 61.11 -28.58
N ILE A 421 -20.86 60.60 -29.79
CA ILE A 421 -21.57 61.33 -30.86
C ILE A 421 -23.04 61.57 -30.48
N VAL A 422 -23.74 60.56 -29.95
CA VAL A 422 -25.14 60.69 -29.52
C VAL A 422 -25.29 61.69 -28.38
N VAL A 423 -24.39 61.65 -27.39
CA VAL A 423 -24.36 62.63 -26.30
C VAL A 423 -24.12 64.03 -26.84
N GLY A 424 -23.13 64.21 -27.73
CA GLY A 424 -22.82 65.50 -28.34
C GLY A 424 -23.97 66.07 -29.17
N GLN A 425 -24.66 65.24 -29.97
CA GLN A 425 -25.84 65.68 -30.76
C GLN A 425 -27.03 66.04 -29.86
N ALA A 426 -27.27 65.26 -28.82
CA ALA A 426 -28.31 65.57 -27.84
C ALA A 426 -28.02 66.90 -27.12
N GLN A 427 -26.75 67.17 -26.80
CA GLN A 427 -26.35 68.42 -26.16
C GLN A 427 -26.45 69.63 -27.12
N LEU A 428 -26.03 69.49 -28.38
CA LEU A 428 -26.24 70.52 -29.41
C LEU A 428 -27.72 70.84 -29.60
N LEU A 429 -28.60 69.82 -29.63
CA LEU A 429 -30.05 70.02 -29.66
C LEU A 429 -30.57 70.75 -28.42
N GLN A 430 -29.98 70.52 -27.24
CA GLN A 430 -30.34 71.25 -26.02
C GLN A 430 -29.91 72.74 -26.07
N GLU A 431 -28.83 73.05 -26.79
CA GLU A 431 -28.27 74.40 -26.91
C GLU A 431 -28.90 75.22 -28.05
N THR A 432 -29.33 74.57 -29.14
CA THR A 432 -29.82 75.25 -30.35
C THR A 432 -31.34 75.35 -30.46
N GLU A 433 -32.09 74.45 -29.83
CA GLU A 433 -33.56 74.42 -29.93
C GLU A 433 -34.26 75.15 -28.77
N GLN A 434 -35.42 75.76 -29.06
CA GLN A 434 -36.23 76.45 -28.05
C GLN A 434 -37.53 75.71 -27.70
N ASP A 435 -37.94 74.73 -28.51
CA ASP A 435 -39.14 73.93 -28.21
C ASP A 435 -38.92 73.04 -26.98
N THR A 436 -39.68 73.31 -25.91
CA THR A 436 -39.64 72.56 -24.65
C THR A 436 -39.89 71.06 -24.83
N ARG A 437 -40.64 70.64 -25.85
CA ARG A 437 -40.86 69.21 -26.15
C ARG A 437 -39.61 68.55 -26.73
N VAL A 438 -38.88 69.28 -27.59
CA VAL A 438 -37.63 68.82 -28.20
C VAL A 438 -36.53 68.77 -27.15
N LEU A 439 -36.41 69.81 -26.31
CA LEU A 439 -35.47 69.87 -25.19
C LEU A 439 -35.66 68.69 -24.21
N LYS A 440 -36.91 68.35 -23.85
CA LYS A 440 -37.21 67.19 -23.00
C LYS A 440 -36.86 65.86 -23.66
N ARG A 441 -36.94 65.75 -24.99
CA ARG A 441 -36.56 64.53 -25.72
C ARG A 441 -35.04 64.41 -25.83
N ALA A 442 -34.36 65.51 -26.12
CA ALA A 442 -32.90 65.57 -26.18
C ALA A 442 -32.28 65.20 -24.82
N ASP A 443 -32.83 65.69 -23.71
CA ASP A 443 -32.36 65.33 -22.37
C ASP A 443 -32.51 63.82 -22.08
N LYS A 444 -33.63 63.21 -22.49
CA LYS A 444 -33.82 61.76 -22.35
C LYS A 444 -32.83 60.95 -23.19
N ILE A 445 -32.50 61.40 -24.40
CA ILE A 445 -31.51 60.76 -25.27
C ILE A 445 -30.12 60.85 -24.63
N ARG A 446 -29.73 62.04 -24.16
CA ARG A 446 -28.46 62.27 -23.46
C ARG A 446 -28.32 61.35 -22.24
N GLN A 447 -29.32 61.34 -21.36
CA GLN A 447 -29.33 60.49 -20.17
C GLN A 447 -29.24 59.00 -20.51
N ALA A 448 -29.91 58.55 -21.57
CA ALA A 448 -29.82 57.15 -22.01
C ALA A 448 -28.43 56.78 -22.54
N ALA A 449 -27.79 57.67 -23.32
CA ALA A 449 -26.46 57.45 -23.87
C ALA A 449 -25.36 57.49 -22.79
N GLU A 450 -25.41 58.47 -21.88
CA GLU A 450 -24.50 58.55 -20.71
C GLU A 450 -24.61 57.31 -19.83
N ARG A 451 -25.83 56.80 -19.66
CA ARG A 451 -26.06 55.57 -18.93
C ARG A 451 -25.44 54.35 -19.61
N CYS A 452 -25.57 54.22 -20.94
CA CYS A 452 -24.93 53.14 -21.68
C CYS A 452 -23.40 53.18 -21.52
N ALA A 453 -22.79 54.37 -21.61
CA ALA A 453 -21.36 54.54 -21.39
C ALA A 453 -20.95 54.14 -19.96
N THR A 454 -21.76 54.49 -18.97
CA THR A 454 -21.54 54.10 -17.56
C THR A 454 -21.59 52.58 -17.39
N ILE A 455 -22.57 51.90 -18.00
CA ILE A 455 -22.70 50.44 -17.93
C ILE A 455 -21.48 49.75 -18.55
N ILE A 456 -21.04 50.21 -19.72
CA ILE A 456 -19.89 49.66 -20.43
C ILE A 456 -18.62 49.81 -19.59
N ASN A 457 -18.36 51.01 -19.05
CA ASN A 457 -17.19 51.27 -18.22
C ASN A 457 -17.22 50.48 -16.90
N THR A 458 -18.40 50.35 -16.27
CA THR A 458 -18.58 49.53 -15.06
C THR A 458 -18.28 48.06 -15.35
N PHE A 459 -18.81 47.52 -16.45
CA PHE A 459 -18.61 46.12 -16.81
C PHE A 459 -17.15 45.84 -17.24
N LEU A 460 -16.50 46.80 -17.91
CA LEU A 460 -15.07 46.74 -18.19
C LEU A 460 -14.22 46.72 -16.92
N SER A 461 -14.55 47.54 -15.92
CA SER A 461 -13.80 47.56 -14.66
C SER A 461 -13.86 46.22 -13.93
N MET A 462 -14.98 45.49 -14.02
CA MET A 462 -15.09 44.14 -13.48
C MET A 462 -14.24 43.11 -14.21
N ALA A 463 -14.02 43.33 -15.51
CA ALA A 463 -13.42 42.34 -16.38
C ALA A 463 -11.92 42.61 -16.64
N ARG A 464 -11.46 43.84 -16.41
CA ARG A 464 -10.05 44.24 -16.38
C ARG A 464 -9.47 43.93 -15.01
N ASN A 465 -8.82 42.78 -14.91
CA ASN A 465 -8.02 42.40 -13.74
C ASN A 465 -6.62 43.07 -13.81
N GLN A 466 -6.57 44.40 -13.88
CA GLN A 466 -5.30 45.14 -13.86
C GLN A 466 -4.88 45.42 -12.42
N PRO A 467 -3.62 45.16 -12.03
CA PRO A 467 -3.14 45.50 -10.69
C PRO A 467 -3.26 47.03 -10.47
N PRO A 468 -3.78 47.47 -9.32
CA PRO A 468 -3.97 48.89 -9.02
C PRO A 468 -2.63 49.64 -9.03
N SER A 469 -2.64 50.86 -9.56
CA SER A 469 -1.45 51.72 -9.55
C SER A 469 -1.33 52.42 -8.19
N CYS A 470 -0.88 51.68 -7.18
CA CYS A 470 -0.86 52.18 -5.81
C CYS A 470 0.14 53.31 -5.58
N ALA A 471 -0.33 54.41 -4.99
CA ALA A 471 0.46 55.52 -4.48
C ALA A 471 0.04 55.84 -3.03
N PRO A 472 0.84 56.58 -2.24
CA PRO A 472 0.41 57.06 -0.94
C PRO A 472 -0.76 58.05 -1.08
N VAL A 473 -1.96 57.64 -0.65
CA VAL A 473 -3.21 58.41 -0.72
C VAL A 473 -3.67 58.82 0.66
N ASP A 474 -4.04 60.10 0.80
CA ASP A 474 -4.80 60.60 1.96
C ASP A 474 -6.30 60.38 1.70
N VAL A 475 -6.90 59.47 2.47
CA VAL A 475 -8.30 59.07 2.29
C VAL A 475 -9.26 60.20 2.66
N ASN A 476 -8.93 61.05 3.63
CA ASN A 476 -9.78 62.18 4.00
C ASN A 476 -9.78 63.25 2.90
N GLU A 477 -8.62 63.53 2.30
CA GLU A 477 -8.54 64.44 1.16
C GLU A 477 -9.36 63.91 -0.02
N LEU A 478 -9.27 62.61 -0.30
CA LEU A 478 -10.04 61.94 -1.35
C LEU A 478 -11.55 62.02 -1.09
N ILE A 479 -12.00 61.72 0.13
CA ILE A 479 -13.43 61.83 0.51
C ILE A 479 -13.90 63.28 0.31
N THR A 480 -13.09 64.26 0.70
CA THR A 480 -13.43 65.69 0.57
C THR A 480 -13.62 66.08 -0.90
N ARG A 481 -12.71 65.66 -1.80
CA ARG A 481 -12.83 65.91 -3.25
C ARG A 481 -14.08 65.26 -3.87
N VAL A 482 -14.44 64.04 -3.44
CA VAL A 482 -15.69 63.39 -3.88
C VAL A 482 -16.91 64.20 -3.45
N LEU A 483 -16.89 64.68 -2.20
CA LEU A 483 -17.99 65.48 -1.65
C LEU A 483 -18.12 66.83 -2.34
N GLU A 484 -17.04 67.52 -2.70
CA GLU A 484 -17.08 68.76 -3.48
C GLU A 484 -17.85 68.61 -4.80
N LEU A 485 -17.70 67.45 -5.47
CA LEU A 485 -18.40 67.14 -6.71
C LEU A 485 -19.89 66.81 -6.49
N LEU A 486 -20.21 66.11 -5.40
CA LEU A 486 -21.56 65.57 -5.15
C LEU A 486 -22.44 66.48 -4.28
N GLU A 487 -21.86 67.41 -3.53
CA GLU A 487 -22.55 68.31 -2.61
C GLU A 487 -23.71 69.08 -3.27
N PRO A 488 -23.60 69.64 -4.49
CA PRO A 488 -24.72 70.31 -5.14
C PRO A 488 -25.95 69.41 -5.27
N LYS A 489 -25.75 68.12 -5.62
CA LYS A 489 -26.83 67.14 -5.76
C LYS A 489 -27.39 66.70 -4.40
N LEU A 490 -26.54 66.57 -3.39
CA LEU A 490 -26.96 66.23 -2.03
C LEU A 490 -27.86 67.34 -1.46
N ARG A 491 -27.47 68.61 -1.66
CA ARG A 491 -28.25 69.79 -1.26
C ARG A 491 -29.57 69.90 -2.02
N GLU A 492 -29.57 69.66 -3.33
CA GLU A 492 -30.79 69.62 -4.17
C GLU A 492 -31.81 68.61 -3.63
N HIS A 493 -31.35 67.47 -3.11
CA HIS A 493 -32.21 66.41 -2.56
C HIS A 493 -32.51 66.57 -1.05
N HIS A 494 -32.09 67.69 -0.45
CA HIS A 494 -32.23 68.01 0.98
C HIS A 494 -31.63 66.94 1.90
N ILE A 495 -30.44 66.43 1.55
CA ILE A 495 -29.69 65.48 2.37
C ILE A 495 -28.76 66.27 3.30
N GLU A 496 -28.91 66.06 4.61
CA GLU A 496 -28.00 66.58 5.63
C GLU A 496 -26.71 65.74 5.64
N LEU A 497 -25.56 66.40 5.46
CA LEU A 497 -24.26 65.75 5.47
C LEU A 497 -23.60 65.90 6.84
N GLN A 498 -23.25 64.78 7.47
CA GLN A 498 -22.52 64.74 8.75
C GLN A 498 -21.14 64.09 8.54
N LEU A 499 -20.08 64.85 8.80
CA LEU A 499 -18.71 64.37 8.66
C LEU A 499 -18.07 64.18 10.03
N ALA A 500 -17.57 62.97 10.29
CA ALA A 500 -16.75 62.65 11.46
C ALA A 500 -15.46 61.97 10.99
N LEU A 501 -14.64 62.74 10.28
CA LEU A 501 -13.37 62.26 9.74
C LEU A 501 -12.29 62.31 10.84
N GLY A 502 -11.55 61.22 11.01
CA GLY A 502 -10.49 61.15 12.01
C GLY A 502 -9.37 62.16 11.74
N GLU A 503 -8.84 62.77 12.79
CA GLU A 503 -7.71 63.70 12.68
C GLU A 503 -6.40 62.92 12.42
N CYS A 504 -5.57 63.40 11.49
CA CYS A 504 -4.24 62.85 11.18
C CYS A 504 -4.21 61.33 10.85
N LEU A 505 -5.04 60.88 9.90
CA LEU A 505 -5.00 59.48 9.45
C LEU A 505 -3.71 59.17 8.65
N PRO A 506 -3.14 57.97 8.82
CA PRO A 506 -2.00 57.52 8.02
C PRO A 506 -2.39 57.33 6.55
N ARG A 507 -1.44 57.57 5.64
CA ARG A 507 -1.64 57.37 4.20
C ARG A 507 -1.70 55.88 3.87
N VAL A 508 -2.66 55.50 3.03
CA VAL A 508 -2.80 54.14 2.50
C VAL A 508 -2.11 54.02 1.15
N SER A 509 -1.55 52.86 0.84
CA SER A 509 -1.04 52.58 -0.51
C SER A 509 -2.20 52.13 -1.39
N ALA A 510 -2.74 53.03 -2.20
CA ALA A 510 -3.91 52.74 -3.02
C ALA A 510 -3.93 53.50 -4.34
N ASP A 511 -4.75 53.02 -5.29
CA ASP A 511 -5.07 53.73 -6.52
C ASP A 511 -6.17 54.77 -6.22
N ALA A 512 -5.81 56.05 -6.32
CA ALA A 512 -6.70 57.15 -5.94
C ALA A 512 -7.99 57.18 -6.77
N ASP A 513 -7.93 56.84 -8.07
CA ASP A 513 -9.10 56.88 -8.94
C ASP A 513 -10.07 55.75 -8.61
N GLN A 514 -9.54 54.57 -8.28
CA GLN A 514 -10.35 53.42 -7.88
C GLN A 514 -11.00 53.63 -6.50
N VAL A 515 -10.27 54.15 -5.52
CA VAL A 515 -10.85 54.47 -4.21
C VAL A 515 -11.87 55.60 -4.33
N HIS A 516 -11.62 56.61 -5.16
CA HIS A 516 -12.59 57.66 -5.50
C HIS A 516 -13.88 57.08 -6.09
N GLN A 517 -13.77 56.10 -6.99
CA GLN A 517 -14.91 55.39 -7.56
C GLN A 517 -15.72 54.62 -6.49
N VAL A 518 -15.05 53.93 -5.56
CA VAL A 518 -15.72 53.22 -4.46
C VAL A 518 -16.52 54.19 -3.59
N VAL A 519 -15.87 55.25 -3.10
CA VAL A 519 -16.51 56.25 -2.23
C VAL A 519 -17.67 56.93 -2.95
N SER A 520 -17.49 57.33 -4.22
CA SER A 520 -18.54 57.94 -5.04
C SER A 520 -19.75 57.02 -5.20
N ASN A 521 -19.52 55.74 -5.50
CA ASN A 521 -20.60 54.77 -5.68
C ASN A 521 -21.39 54.54 -4.39
N LEU A 522 -20.72 54.45 -3.25
CA LEU A 522 -21.39 54.29 -1.95
C LEU A 522 -22.23 55.53 -1.60
N ILE A 523 -21.71 56.75 -1.82
CA ILE A 523 -22.46 58.00 -1.60
C ILE A 523 -23.67 58.11 -2.54
N ILE A 524 -23.52 57.78 -3.82
CA ILE A 524 -24.63 57.79 -4.79
C ILE A 524 -25.67 56.74 -4.41
N ASN A 525 -25.25 55.55 -3.97
CA ASN A 525 -26.18 54.51 -3.50
C ASN A 525 -26.97 54.97 -2.27
N ALA A 526 -26.30 55.60 -1.30
CA ALA A 526 -26.93 56.20 -0.13
C ALA A 526 -27.94 57.29 -0.51
N GLN A 527 -27.56 58.22 -1.40
CA GLN A 527 -28.43 59.28 -1.91
C GLN A 527 -29.70 58.71 -2.58
N GLN A 528 -29.54 57.66 -3.39
CA GLN A 528 -30.66 57.00 -4.07
C GLN A 528 -31.57 56.25 -3.09
N ALA A 529 -31.01 55.59 -2.07
CA ALA A 529 -31.78 54.89 -1.04
C ALA A 529 -32.64 55.85 -0.20
N MET A 530 -32.15 57.06 0.03
CA MET A 530 -32.84 58.09 0.83
C MET A 530 -33.88 58.92 0.06
N GLN A 531 -34.12 58.68 -1.24
CA GLN A 531 -35.03 59.53 -2.04
C GLN A 531 -36.43 59.68 -1.42
N GLU A 532 -37.00 58.58 -0.91
CA GLU A 532 -38.33 58.51 -0.31
C GLU A 532 -38.30 58.52 1.24
N SER A 533 -37.13 58.73 1.86
CA SER A 533 -36.98 58.71 3.31
C SER A 533 -37.41 60.03 3.95
N ALA A 534 -38.08 59.94 5.10
CA ALA A 534 -38.59 61.10 5.86
C ALA A 534 -37.45 61.95 6.46
N GLN A 535 -36.38 61.28 6.91
CA GLN A 535 -35.13 61.90 7.34
C GLN A 535 -34.05 61.48 6.36
N LYS A 536 -33.23 62.43 5.91
CA LYS A 536 -32.19 62.23 4.90
C LYS A 536 -30.84 62.68 5.45
N VAL A 537 -30.17 61.81 6.17
CA VAL A 537 -28.86 62.06 6.78
C VAL A 537 -27.85 61.12 6.17
N LEU A 538 -26.80 61.67 5.57
CA LEU A 538 -25.62 60.94 5.13
C LEU A 538 -24.49 61.21 6.11
N ARG A 539 -24.01 60.17 6.78
CA ARG A 539 -22.90 60.28 7.72
C ARG A 539 -21.68 59.52 7.22
N ILE A 540 -20.54 60.20 7.14
CA ILE A 540 -19.26 59.62 6.71
C ILE A 540 -18.27 59.72 7.85
N GLU A 541 -17.71 58.59 8.23
CA GLU A 541 -16.73 58.47 9.31
C GLU A 541 -15.45 57.84 8.77
N SER A 542 -14.30 58.31 9.24
CA SER A 542 -13.01 57.67 8.97
C SER A 542 -12.23 57.48 10.26
N SER A 543 -11.65 56.30 10.45
CA SER A 543 -10.88 55.94 11.65
C SER A 543 -9.79 54.93 11.31
N VAL A 544 -8.90 54.65 12.25
CA VAL A 544 -7.98 53.52 12.18
C VAL A 544 -8.48 52.44 13.13
N THR A 545 -8.19 51.18 12.83
CA THR A 545 -8.36 50.04 13.75
C THR A 545 -7.49 50.20 15.00
N ASP A 546 -7.90 49.61 16.12
CA ASP A 546 -7.17 49.71 17.40
C ASP A 546 -5.75 49.14 17.34
N ASP A 547 -5.53 48.16 16.46
CA ASP A 547 -4.22 47.53 16.21
C ASP A 547 -3.39 48.25 15.12
N GLN A 548 -3.90 49.36 14.57
CA GLN A 548 -3.32 50.12 13.46
C GLN A 548 -3.02 49.29 12.21
N SER A 549 -3.75 48.19 12.00
CA SER A 549 -3.57 47.31 10.83
C SER A 549 -4.25 47.85 9.57
N ALA A 550 -5.34 48.60 9.74
CA ALA A 550 -6.17 49.08 8.64
C ALA A 550 -6.87 50.42 8.92
N LEU A 551 -7.04 51.23 7.88
CA LEU A 551 -7.90 52.42 7.84
C LEU A 551 -9.32 52.00 7.50
N LEU A 552 -10.30 52.50 8.26
CA LEU A 552 -11.72 52.23 8.10
C LEU A 552 -12.45 53.48 7.61
N VAL A 553 -13.31 53.32 6.61
CA VAL A 553 -14.27 54.34 6.16
C VAL A 553 -15.67 53.77 6.30
N ARG A 554 -16.55 54.46 7.02
CA ARG A 554 -17.96 54.10 7.18
C ARG A 554 -18.83 55.13 6.49
N ILE A 555 -19.75 54.65 5.65
CA ILE A 555 -20.76 55.48 4.99
C ILE A 555 -22.13 54.98 5.46
N LYS A 556 -22.81 55.82 6.22
CA LYS A 556 -24.11 55.54 6.85
C LYS A 556 -25.19 56.39 6.20
N ASP A 557 -26.26 55.77 5.74
CA ASP A 557 -27.45 56.44 5.26
C ASP A 557 -28.63 56.25 6.21
N SER A 558 -29.65 57.10 6.10
CA SER A 558 -30.92 56.99 6.83
C SER A 558 -32.05 56.45 5.95
N GLY A 559 -31.72 55.57 5.00
CA GLY A 559 -32.66 54.94 4.07
C GLY A 559 -33.55 53.85 4.71
N PRO A 560 -34.21 53.01 3.89
CA PRO A 560 -35.06 51.93 4.40
C PRO A 560 -34.27 50.74 4.99
N GLY A 561 -32.94 50.75 4.88
CA GLY A 561 -32.07 49.67 5.30
C GLY A 561 -32.08 48.46 4.36
N ILE A 562 -31.44 47.38 4.80
CA ILE A 562 -31.25 46.15 4.01
C ILE A 562 -31.83 44.96 4.77
N THR A 563 -32.75 44.24 4.14
CA THR A 563 -33.33 43.01 4.71
C THR A 563 -32.33 41.85 4.70
N PRO A 564 -32.42 40.87 5.62
CA PRO A 564 -31.49 39.72 5.69
C PRO A 564 -31.39 38.88 4.41
N GLU A 565 -32.46 38.84 3.61
CA GLU A 565 -32.48 38.15 2.32
C GLU A 565 -31.64 38.87 1.26
N VAL A 566 -31.66 40.21 1.29
CA VAL A 566 -30.94 41.09 0.37
C VAL A 566 -29.47 41.14 0.76
N GLU A 567 -29.15 41.22 2.06
CA GLU A 567 -27.79 41.22 2.63
C GLU A 567 -26.89 40.14 2.04
N ARG A 568 -27.39 38.89 1.94
CA ARG A 568 -26.62 37.75 1.39
C ARG A 568 -26.22 37.89 -0.08
N ARG A 569 -26.88 38.79 -0.80
CA ARG A 569 -26.80 38.90 -2.26
C ARG A 569 -26.37 40.29 -2.73
N ILE A 570 -26.19 41.27 -1.85
CA ILE A 570 -25.93 42.67 -2.27
C ILE A 570 -24.64 42.86 -3.07
N PHE A 571 -23.66 41.97 -2.87
CA PHE A 571 -22.39 41.97 -3.60
C PHE A 571 -22.41 41.04 -4.82
N GLU A 572 -23.51 40.31 -5.09
CA GLU A 572 -23.66 39.52 -6.30
C GLU A 572 -23.77 40.44 -7.54
N PRO A 573 -23.01 40.19 -8.61
CA PRO A 573 -23.16 40.89 -9.87
C PRO A 573 -24.60 40.82 -10.41
N PHE A 574 -25.10 41.94 -10.95
CA PHE A 574 -26.44 42.12 -11.52
C PHE A 574 -27.61 42.07 -10.51
N PHE A 575 -27.34 41.88 -9.22
CA PHE A 575 -28.39 41.91 -8.22
C PHE A 575 -28.80 43.36 -7.90
N THR A 576 -30.09 43.66 -7.99
CA THR A 576 -30.63 44.98 -7.61
C THR A 576 -32.07 44.88 -7.11
N THR A 577 -32.41 45.68 -6.10
CA THR A 577 -33.77 45.82 -5.58
C THR A 577 -34.54 46.97 -6.25
N LYS A 578 -33.90 47.70 -7.17
CA LYS A 578 -34.48 48.85 -7.88
C LYS A 578 -35.31 48.39 -9.09
N ALA A 579 -36.31 49.18 -9.47
CA ALA A 579 -37.15 48.90 -10.65
C ALA A 579 -36.30 48.65 -11.93
N PRO A 580 -36.79 47.83 -12.88
CA PRO A 580 -36.08 47.55 -14.13
C PRO A 580 -35.64 48.83 -14.82
N GLY A 581 -34.34 48.96 -15.09
CA GLY A 581 -33.81 50.19 -15.65
C GLY A 581 -33.68 51.35 -14.64
N LYS A 582 -33.57 51.13 -13.33
CA LYS A 582 -33.09 52.14 -12.36
C LYS A 582 -31.80 51.74 -11.63
N GLY A 583 -31.47 50.45 -11.57
CA GLY A 583 -30.21 49.93 -11.04
C GLY A 583 -29.55 48.97 -12.01
N THR A 584 -28.22 49.00 -12.11
CA THR A 584 -27.43 48.05 -12.91
C THR A 584 -27.09 46.77 -12.13
N GLY A 585 -27.13 46.84 -10.79
CA GLY A 585 -26.72 45.75 -9.90
C GLY A 585 -25.22 45.43 -9.94
N LEU A 586 -24.40 46.30 -10.53
CA LEU A 586 -22.96 46.07 -10.68
C LEU A 586 -22.11 46.91 -9.71
N GLY A 587 -22.67 48.00 -9.17
CA GLY A 587 -21.90 48.99 -8.39
C GLY A 587 -21.22 48.41 -7.15
N LEU A 588 -21.97 47.67 -6.31
CA LEU A 588 -21.41 47.10 -5.08
C LEU A 588 -20.44 45.94 -5.34
N ALA A 589 -20.69 45.12 -6.37
CA ALA A 589 -19.78 44.06 -6.79
C ALA A 589 -18.43 44.62 -7.27
N VAL A 590 -18.45 45.74 -8.02
CA VAL A 590 -17.25 46.47 -8.42
C VAL A 590 -16.54 47.05 -7.20
N CYS A 591 -17.28 47.65 -6.27
CA CYS A 591 -16.68 48.20 -5.06
C CYS A 591 -15.97 47.12 -4.22
N SER A 592 -16.58 45.94 -4.06
CA SER A 592 -15.94 44.81 -3.36
C SER A 592 -14.66 44.38 -4.06
N GLY A 593 -14.70 44.15 -5.38
CA GLY A 593 -13.54 43.73 -6.15
C GLY A 593 -12.39 44.75 -6.14
N ILE A 594 -12.69 46.06 -6.19
CA ILE A 594 -11.67 47.11 -6.05
C ILE A 594 -11.03 47.03 -4.67
N VAL A 595 -11.82 46.95 -3.60
CA VAL A 595 -11.29 46.96 -2.23
C VAL A 595 -10.48 45.68 -1.94
N GLU A 596 -10.92 44.52 -2.42
CA GLU A 596 -10.19 43.25 -2.36
C GLU A 596 -8.85 43.31 -3.12
N ALA A 597 -8.81 43.95 -4.30
CA ALA A 597 -7.57 44.16 -5.05
C ALA A 597 -6.55 45.04 -4.32
N HIS A 598 -7.02 45.86 -3.37
CA HIS A 598 -6.18 46.65 -2.46
C HIS A 598 -5.84 45.92 -1.15
N GLY A 599 -6.17 44.63 -1.03
CA GLY A 599 -5.97 43.83 0.19
C GLY A 599 -6.92 44.18 1.34
N GLY A 600 -8.01 44.89 1.03
CA GLY A 600 -9.04 45.34 1.98
C GLY A 600 -10.30 44.47 1.98
N SER A 601 -11.33 44.94 2.68
CA SER A 601 -12.67 44.35 2.68
C SER A 601 -13.75 45.42 2.63
N LEU A 602 -14.87 45.13 1.96
CA LEU A 602 -16.07 45.97 1.95
C LEU A 602 -17.24 45.17 2.52
N GLU A 603 -17.78 45.62 3.64
CA GLU A 603 -18.80 44.87 4.38
C GLU A 603 -20.00 45.75 4.71
N LEU A 604 -21.16 45.11 4.89
CA LEU A 604 -22.33 45.73 5.49
C LEU A 604 -22.25 45.53 7.01
N GLU A 605 -22.13 46.61 7.78
CA GLU A 605 -22.17 46.54 9.24
C GLU A 605 -23.62 46.44 9.74
N PRO A 606 -23.90 45.59 10.73
CA PRO A 606 -25.20 45.58 11.42
C PRO A 606 -25.48 46.96 12.01
N PHE A 607 -26.59 47.57 11.59
CA PHE A 607 -26.96 48.92 12.02
C PHE A 607 -28.33 48.90 12.69
N THR A 608 -28.38 49.39 13.94
CA THR A 608 -29.61 49.40 14.76
C THR A 608 -30.50 50.62 14.50
N GLY A 609 -30.07 51.56 13.65
CA GLY A 609 -30.87 52.69 13.18
C GLY A 609 -31.64 52.38 11.89
N ASN A 610 -32.45 53.32 11.41
CA ASN A 610 -33.00 53.24 10.06
C ASN A 610 -31.88 53.49 9.04
N GLY A 611 -31.69 52.58 8.07
CA GLY A 611 -30.74 52.74 6.96
C GLY A 611 -29.69 51.63 6.86
N ALA A 612 -28.61 51.90 6.12
CA ALA A 612 -27.50 50.96 5.92
C ALA A 612 -26.14 51.58 6.29
N CYS A 613 -25.19 50.76 6.73
CA CYS A 613 -23.82 51.16 7.04
C CYS A 613 -22.84 50.30 6.25
N PHE A 614 -22.17 50.89 5.27
CA PHE A 614 -21.08 50.21 4.55
C PHE A 614 -19.74 50.58 5.18
N ARG A 615 -18.94 49.56 5.52
CA ARG A 615 -17.58 49.70 6.03
C ARG A 615 -16.59 49.23 4.97
N MET A 616 -15.74 50.14 4.52
CA MET A 616 -14.56 49.84 3.72
C MET A 616 -13.33 49.79 4.63
N SER A 617 -12.52 48.74 4.54
CA SER A 617 -11.22 48.64 5.22
C SER A 617 -10.09 48.64 4.19
N LEU A 618 -9.07 49.48 4.37
CA LEU A 618 -7.86 49.50 3.55
C LEU A 618 -6.65 49.19 4.45
N PRO A 619 -5.83 48.20 4.12
CA PRO A 619 -4.68 47.85 4.95
C PRO A 619 -3.67 49.00 4.97
N LEU A 620 -3.15 49.27 6.15
CA LEU A 620 -2.01 50.16 6.30
C LEU A 620 -0.75 49.37 5.98
N CYS A 621 0.12 49.94 5.15
CA CYS A 621 1.40 49.30 4.87
C CYS A 621 2.13 49.11 6.20
N PRO A 622 2.66 47.91 6.52
CA PRO A 622 3.49 47.77 7.71
C PRO A 622 4.65 48.75 7.62
N ALA A 623 4.87 49.49 8.71
CA ALA A 623 5.89 50.53 8.82
C ALA A 623 7.31 50.01 8.56
#